data_AF-A0A7S2N766-F1
#
_entry.id   AF-A0A7S2N766-F1
#
_cell.length_a   1.000
_cell.length_b   1.000
_cell.length_c   1.000
_cell.angle_alpha   90.00
_cell.angle_beta   90.00
_cell.angle_gamma   90.00
#
_symmetry.space_group_name_H-M   'P 1'
#
loop_
_entity.id
_entity.type
_entity.pdbx_description
1 polymer ?
#
loop_
_entity_poly.entity_id
_entity_poly.type
_entity_poly.pdbx_seq_one_letter_code
_entity_poly.pdbx_strand_id
1 'polypeptide(L)'
;TEIIEYTSPDEVAVCNLASIGLPAFAPTEEGKEYDFQGLYDVTKVATKNLNKVIDRNYYPIEQARRSNMRHRPVGLGVQGLADAFMMMRLPFESETARRLNEDIFE
;
A
#
# COMPACT_ATOMS: atom_id res chain seq x y z
N THR A 1 11.12 5.81 -7.37
CA THR A 1 10.47 7.07 -7.79
C THR A 1 8.97 6.86 -7.74
N GLU A 2 8.45 6.83 -6.52
CA GLU A 2 7.10 6.38 -6.17
C GLU A 2 6.30 7.48 -5.45
N ILE A 3 7.01 8.44 -4.84
CA ILE A 3 6.39 9.60 -4.19
C ILE A 3 6.42 10.78 -5.16
N ILE A 4 5.22 11.27 -5.49
CA ILE A 4 5.02 12.46 -6.32
C ILE A 4 4.10 13.39 -5.53
N GLU A 5 4.69 14.34 -4.81
CA GLU A 5 4.00 15.26 -3.92
C GLU A 5 4.45 16.70 -4.18
N TYR A 6 3.55 17.66 -3.93
CA TYR A 6 3.84 19.08 -4.11
C TYR A 6 4.88 19.58 -3.09
N THR A 7 5.76 20.47 -3.55
CA THR A 7 6.75 21.14 -2.69
C THR A 7 6.88 22.62 -3.06
N SER A 8 7.26 23.43 -2.07
CA SER A 8 7.51 24.87 -2.21
C SER A 8 8.60 25.32 -1.22
N PRO A 9 9.05 26.59 -1.24
CA PRO A 9 9.97 27.11 -0.22
C PRO A 9 9.43 27.00 1.22
N ASP A 10 8.11 26.91 1.39
CA ASP A 10 7.42 26.91 2.67
C ASP A 10 6.75 25.56 3.01
N GLU A 11 6.79 24.58 2.10
CA GLU A 11 6.25 23.23 2.25
C GLU A 11 7.24 22.17 1.78
N VAL A 12 7.62 21.27 2.71
CA VAL A 12 8.42 20.09 2.40
C VAL A 12 7.51 18.87 2.48
N ALA A 13 7.32 18.17 1.37
CA ALA A 13 6.51 16.97 1.27
C ALA A 13 7.01 15.86 2.21
N VAL A 14 6.07 15.12 2.81
CA VAL A 14 6.36 13.99 3.68
C VAL A 14 5.33 12.91 3.41
N CYS A 15 5.79 11.71 3.09
CA CYS A 15 4.92 10.56 2.92
C CYS A 15 5.10 9.57 4.09
N ASN A 16 3.99 9.02 4.59
CA ASN A 16 4.01 7.92 5.55
C ASN A 16 3.75 6.60 4.81
N LEU A 17 4.66 5.64 4.95
CA LEU A 17 4.66 4.40 4.17
C LEU A 17 4.25 3.18 5.00
N ALA A 18 3.48 2.27 4.39
CA ALA A 18 3.28 0.91 4.86
C ALA A 18 3.14 -0.05 3.66
N SER A 19 3.39 -1.34 3.87
CA SER A 19 3.27 -2.36 2.83
C SER A 19 2.42 -3.53 3.29
N ILE A 20 1.46 -3.95 2.46
CA ILE A 20 0.61 -5.11 2.71
C ILE A 20 1.29 -6.37 2.16
N GLY A 21 1.35 -7.43 2.99
CA GLY A 21 1.85 -8.73 2.57
C GLY A 21 0.79 -9.51 1.79
N LEU A 22 0.86 -9.47 0.46
CA LEU A 22 -0.10 -10.14 -0.44
C LEU A 22 -0.22 -11.66 -0.24
N PRO A 23 0.82 -12.41 0.15
CA PRO A 23 0.70 -13.85 0.39
C PRO A 23 -0.28 -14.23 1.51
N ALA A 24 -0.57 -13.31 2.43
CA ALA A 24 -1.50 -13.56 3.53
C ALA A 24 -2.95 -13.80 3.07
N PHE A 25 -3.29 -13.35 1.86
CA PHE A 25 -4.61 -13.50 1.25
C PHE A 25 -4.63 -14.57 0.15
N ALA A 26 -3.48 -15.18 -0.14
CA ALA A 26 -3.42 -16.33 -1.01
C ALA A 26 -4.00 -17.56 -0.28
N PRO A 27 -4.81 -18.39 -0.97
CA PRO A 27 -5.41 -19.57 -0.40
C PRO A 27 -4.34 -20.61 -0.01
N THR A 28 -4.64 -21.36 1.04
CA THR A 28 -3.83 -22.50 1.48
C THR A 28 -4.15 -23.80 0.73
N GLU A 29 -5.30 -23.84 0.05
CA GLU A 29 -5.78 -25.00 -0.71
C GLU A 29 -5.81 -24.68 -2.21
N GLU A 30 -5.37 -25.63 -3.03
CA GLU A 30 -5.34 -25.49 -4.49
C GLU A 30 -6.77 -25.39 -5.05
N GLY A 31 -6.98 -24.44 -5.97
CA GLY A 31 -8.28 -24.19 -6.61
C GLY A 31 -9.21 -23.24 -5.84
N LYS A 32 -8.80 -22.71 -4.68
CA LYS A 32 -9.51 -21.60 -4.03
C LYS A 32 -9.12 -20.24 -4.62
N GLU A 33 -10.00 -19.27 -4.44
CA GLU A 33 -9.80 -17.89 -4.89
C GLU A 33 -8.95 -17.08 -3.91
N TYR A 34 -8.42 -15.97 -4.38
CA TYR A 34 -7.68 -14.98 -3.58
C TYR A 34 -8.65 -14.19 -2.68
N ASP A 35 -8.30 -13.99 -1.41
CA ASP A 35 -9.17 -13.31 -0.43
C ASP A 35 -9.13 -11.79 -0.56
N PHE A 36 -9.86 -11.27 -1.56
CA PHE A 36 -9.99 -9.82 -1.79
C PHE A 36 -10.72 -9.09 -0.67
N GLN A 37 -11.66 -9.74 0.02
CA GLN A 37 -12.38 -9.11 1.13
C GLN A 37 -11.45 -8.89 2.32
N GLY A 38 -10.63 -9.89 2.67
CA GLY A 38 -9.59 -9.76 3.67
C GLY A 38 -8.56 -8.69 3.31
N LEU A 39 -8.13 -8.63 2.04
CA LEU A 39 -7.22 -7.59 1.55
C LEU A 39 -7.85 -6.20 1.73
N TYR A 40 -9.10 -6.01 1.33
CA TYR A 40 -9.83 -4.76 1.50
C TYR A 40 -9.90 -4.32 2.97
N ASP A 41 -10.25 -5.25 3.88
CA ASP A 41 -10.40 -4.94 5.30
C ASP A 41 -9.06 -4.53 5.94
N VAL A 42 -7.97 -5.22 5.61
CA VAL A 42 -6.62 -4.88 6.07
C VAL A 42 -6.14 -3.55 5.48
N THR A 43 -6.38 -3.31 4.19
CA THR A 43 -6.10 -2.03 3.54
C THR A 43 -6.76 -0.88 4.27
N LYS A 44 -8.05 -1.02 4.61
CA LYS A 44 -8.80 -0.02 5.38
C LYS A 44 -8.16 0.30 6.74
N VAL A 45 -7.67 -0.73 7.43
CA VAL A 45 -6.99 -0.57 8.72
C VAL A 45 -5.63 0.11 8.54
N ALA A 46 -4.85 -0.31 7.54
CA ALA A 46 -3.55 0.27 7.23
C ALA A 46 -3.66 1.77 6.88
N THR A 47 -4.62 2.16 6.03
CA THR A 47 -4.89 3.57 5.70
C THR A 47 -5.22 4.39 6.95
N LYS A 48 -6.05 3.87 7.86
CA LYS A 48 -6.36 4.54 9.13
C LYS A 48 -5.13 4.69 10.02
N ASN A 49 -4.25 3.70 10.04
CA ASN A 49 -3.01 3.73 10.81
C ASN A 49 -2.04 4.77 10.25
N LEU A 50 -1.83 4.82 8.93
CA LEU A 50 -1.02 5.84 8.28
C LEU A 50 -1.54 7.25 8.56
N ASN A 51 -2.86 7.45 8.51
CA ASN A 51 -3.45 8.74 8.85
C ASN A 51 -3.19 9.13 10.33
N LYS A 52 -3.18 8.18 11.26
CA LYS A 52 -2.81 8.45 12.67
C LYS A 52 -1.33 8.79 12.84
N VAL A 53 -0.45 8.23 12.00
CA VAL A 53 0.98 8.56 12.02
C VAL A 53 1.17 10.04 11.72
N ILE A 54 0.44 10.62 10.76
CA ILE A 54 0.51 12.06 10.46
C ILE A 54 0.37 12.92 11.73
N ASP A 55 -0.60 12.59 12.58
CA ASP A 55 -0.88 13.39 13.78
C ASP A 55 0.10 13.14 14.93
N ARG A 56 0.71 11.94 14.98
CA ARG A 56 1.61 11.51 16.06
C ARG A 56 3.09 11.66 15.72
N ASN A 57 3.42 11.94 14.47
CA ASN A 57 4.79 11.98 14.01
C ASN A 57 5.55 13.15 14.63
N TYR A 58 6.85 12.96 14.86
CA TYR A 58 7.76 14.06 15.15
C TYR A 58 8.27 14.66 13.84
N TYR A 59 7.92 15.91 13.59
CA TYR A 59 8.36 16.64 12.40
C TYR A 59 9.63 17.43 12.71
N PRO A 60 10.77 17.15 12.04
CA PRO A 60 12.04 17.80 12.34
C PRO A 60 12.10 19.28 11.92
N ILE A 61 11.22 19.70 11.01
CA ILE A 61 11.09 21.09 10.54
C ILE A 61 9.61 21.47 10.37
N GLU A 62 9.28 22.75 10.57
CA GLU A 62 7.88 23.21 10.54
C GLU A 62 7.27 23.14 9.13
N GLN A 63 8.07 23.30 8.07
CA GLN A 63 7.59 23.17 6.67
C GLN A 63 7.05 21.76 6.38
N ALA A 64 7.66 20.74 6.96
CA ALA A 64 7.24 19.36 6.85
C ALA A 64 5.92 19.12 7.60
N ARG A 65 5.82 19.66 8.82
CA ARG A 65 4.58 19.61 9.61
C ARG A 65 3.44 20.32 8.88
N ARG A 66 3.70 21.51 8.33
CA ARG A 66 2.74 22.32 7.57
C ARG A 66 2.20 21.55 6.37
N SER A 67 3.10 21.01 5.54
CA SER A 67 2.72 20.23 4.36
C SER A 67 1.87 19.02 4.73
N ASN A 68 2.34 18.19 5.67
CA ASN A 68 1.66 16.94 6.00
C ASN A 68 0.32 17.15 6.70
N MET A 69 0.19 18.20 7.53
CA MET A 69 -1.09 18.53 8.17
C MET A 69 -2.12 19.13 7.20
N ARG A 70 -1.66 19.78 6.12
CA ARG A 70 -2.52 20.40 5.11
C ARG A 70 -3.03 19.39 4.08
N HIS A 71 -2.14 18.54 3.57
CA HIS A 71 -2.44 17.66 2.42
C HIS A 71 -2.67 16.21 2.83
N ARG A 72 -2.17 15.80 4.00
CA ARG A 72 -2.30 14.46 4.58
C ARG A 72 -2.02 13.28 3.63
N PRO A 73 -0.95 13.31 2.82
CA PRO A 73 -0.61 12.20 1.94
C PRO A 73 -0.22 10.94 2.73
N VAL A 74 -0.56 9.78 2.17
CA VAL A 74 -0.16 8.47 2.67
C VAL A 74 0.25 7.59 1.49
N GLY A 75 1.26 6.74 1.69
CA GLY A 75 1.72 5.79 0.69
C GLY A 75 1.48 4.37 1.17
N LEU A 76 0.58 3.65 0.50
CA LEU A 76 0.33 2.24 0.78
C LEU A 76 0.86 1.40 -0.38
N GLY A 77 1.88 0.62 -0.09
CA GLY A 77 2.48 -0.32 -1.04
C GLY A 77 2.09 -1.76 -0.74
N VAL A 78 2.70 -2.67 -1.50
CA VAL A 78 2.53 -4.11 -1.34
C VAL A 78 3.90 -4.80 -1.32
N GLN A 79 3.92 -6.02 -0.80
CA GLN A 79 5.08 -6.91 -0.83
C GLN A 79 4.62 -8.36 -1.07
N GLY A 80 5.51 -9.19 -1.61
CA GLY A 80 5.23 -10.61 -1.84
C GLY A 80 4.28 -10.88 -3.01
N LEU A 81 4.25 -10.03 -4.03
CA LEU A 81 3.45 -10.28 -5.25
C LEU A 81 3.89 -11.58 -5.96
N ALA A 82 5.20 -11.77 -6.11
CA ALA A 82 5.75 -12.99 -6.70
C ALA A 82 5.41 -14.23 -5.88
N ASP A 83 5.52 -14.16 -4.56
CA ASP A 83 5.15 -15.23 -3.63
C ASP A 83 3.66 -15.57 -3.75
N ALA A 84 2.78 -14.58 -3.80
CA ALA A 84 1.35 -14.78 -4.01
C ALA A 84 1.06 -15.48 -5.35
N PHE A 85 1.74 -15.09 -6.43
CA PHE A 85 1.62 -15.78 -7.72
C PHE A 85 2.13 -17.22 -7.67
N MET A 86 3.25 -17.48 -6.98
CA MET A 86 3.78 -18.83 -6.81
C MET A 86 2.82 -19.72 -6.01
N MET A 87 2.21 -19.19 -4.95
CA MET A 87 1.20 -19.89 -4.15
C MET A 87 -0.06 -20.21 -4.99
N MET A 88 -0.46 -19.27 -5.84
CA MET A 88 -1.59 -19.43 -6.77
C MET A 88 -1.26 -20.24 -8.03
N ARG A 89 -0.01 -20.74 -8.16
CA ARG A 89 0.49 -21.45 -9.35
C ARG A 89 0.34 -20.65 -10.65
N LEU A 90 0.45 -19.32 -10.58
CA LEU A 90 0.36 -18.43 -11.72
C LEU A 90 1.78 -18.05 -12.18
N PRO A 91 2.20 -18.41 -13.41
CA PRO A 91 3.40 -17.84 -14.00
C PRO A 91 3.28 -16.32 -14.04
N PHE A 92 4.35 -15.60 -13.70
CA PHE A 92 4.31 -14.14 -13.57
C PHE A 92 3.83 -13.44 -14.86
N GLU A 93 4.19 -13.99 -16.02
CA GLU A 93 3.84 -13.45 -17.35
C GLU A 93 2.48 -13.96 -17.88
N SER A 94 1.75 -14.74 -17.08
CA SER A 94 0.45 -15.29 -17.50
C SER A 94 -0.65 -14.24 -17.48
N GLU A 95 -1.64 -14.42 -18.35
CA GLU A 95 -2.82 -13.56 -18.41
C GLU A 95 -3.63 -13.56 -17.10
N THR A 96 -3.62 -14.68 -16.39
CA THR A 96 -4.26 -14.81 -15.07
C THR A 96 -3.48 -14.06 -13.98
N ALA A 97 -2.14 -14.04 -14.00
CA ALA A 97 -1.34 -13.19 -13.12
C ALA A 97 -1.53 -11.70 -13.43
N ARG A 98 -1.62 -11.33 -14.73
CA ARG A 98 -1.93 -9.96 -15.16
C ARG A 98 -3.26 -9.49 -14.58
N ARG A 99 -4.30 -10.31 -14.70
CA ARG A 99 -5.63 -10.00 -14.14
C ARG A 99 -5.61 -9.90 -12.62
N LEU A 100 -4.99 -10.85 -11.93
CA LEU A 100 -4.86 -10.79 -10.47
C LEU A 100 -4.11 -9.53 -10.01
N ASN A 101 -3.08 -9.10 -10.74
CA ASN A 101 -2.41 -7.83 -10.46
C ASN A 101 -3.37 -6.65 -10.58
N GLU A 102 -4.16 -6.57 -11.65
CA GLU A 102 -5.18 -5.51 -11.82
C GLU A 102 -6.18 -5.51 -10.65
N ASP A 103 -6.72 -6.70 -10.31
CA ASP A 103 -7.71 -6.85 -9.25
C ASP A 103 -7.15 -6.54 -7.83
N ILE A 104 -5.86 -6.78 -7.58
CA ILE A 104 -5.21 -6.45 -6.28
C ILE A 104 -5.08 -4.93 -6.07
N PHE A 105 -4.93 -4.16 -7.15
CA PHE A 105 -4.66 -2.72 -7.10
C PHE A 105 -5.88 -1.84 -7.42
N GLU A 106 -7.04 -2.43 -7.74
CA GLU A 106 -8.34 -1.74 -7.91
C GLU A 106 -8.90 -1.20 -6.57
#